data_AF-A0A452I592-F1
#
_entry.id   AF-A0A452I592-F1
#
_cell.length_a   1.000
_cell.length_b   1.000
_cell.length_c   1.000
_cell.angle_alpha   90.00
_cell.angle_beta   90.00
_cell.angle_gamma   90.00
#
_symmetry.space_group_name_H-M   'P 1'
#
loop_
_entity.id
_entity.type
_entity.pdbx_description
1 polymer ?
#
loop_
_entity_poly.entity_id
_entity_poly.type
_entity_poly.pdbx_seq_one_letter_code
_entity_poly.pdbx_strand_id
1 'polypeptide(L)'
;PSNLQYVLIVPSVLQSISPQRLCVQLYNLSEPLSLNVHLEYHGINTTLFEESVTENNFFQCREFKASLATSDPLAFIIFSAKGHTVHLSERRSVAIQNVDSVVFIQTDKPIYKPGQTGEWGQGYELIIELGVWMSGGRRARMEYHC
;
A
#
# COMPACT_ATOMS: atom_id res chain seq x y z
N PRO A 1 5.00 -27.55 -16.70
CA PRO A 1 4.01 -26.62 -16.12
C PRO A 1 4.71 -25.41 -15.49
N SER A 2 4.60 -24.24 -16.12
CA SER A 2 5.03 -22.97 -15.54
C SER A 2 4.17 -22.67 -14.31
N ASN A 3 4.80 -22.57 -13.14
CA ASN A 3 4.11 -22.16 -11.93
C ASN A 3 3.98 -20.62 -11.97
N LEU A 4 2.74 -20.14 -12.13
CA LEU A 4 2.40 -18.71 -12.08
C LEU A 4 2.86 -18.15 -10.74
N GLN A 5 3.70 -17.12 -10.79
CA GLN A 5 4.15 -16.41 -9.60
C GLN A 5 3.63 -14.99 -9.63
N TYR A 6 3.31 -14.46 -8.46
CA TYR A 6 2.88 -13.07 -8.33
C TYR A 6 3.48 -12.42 -7.09
N VAL A 7 3.62 -11.09 -7.18
CA VAL A 7 3.99 -10.20 -6.08
C VAL A 7 3.02 -9.03 -6.02
N LEU A 8 2.47 -8.76 -4.84
CA LEU A 8 1.67 -7.57 -4.57
C LEU A 8 2.42 -6.71 -3.56
N ILE A 9 2.62 -5.44 -3.90
CA ILE A 9 3.32 -4.47 -3.04
C ILE A 9 2.32 -3.39 -2.65
N VAL A 10 2.05 -3.30 -1.36
CA VAL A 10 1.12 -2.32 -0.77
C VAL A 10 1.63 -1.93 0.61
N PRO A 11 1.52 -0.65 1.02
CA PRO A 11 1.87 -0.26 2.39
C PRO A 11 1.03 -1.04 3.41
N SER A 12 1.67 -1.48 4.49
CA SER A 12 0.96 -2.14 5.59
C SER A 12 0.08 -1.16 6.39
N VAL A 13 0.45 0.12 6.36
CA VAL A 13 -0.31 1.25 6.90
C VAL A 13 -0.59 2.24 5.77
N LEU A 14 -1.87 2.46 5.47
CA LEU A 14 -2.36 3.40 4.47
C LEU A 14 -2.63 4.74 5.14
N GLN A 15 -1.96 5.80 4.70
CA GLN A 15 -2.33 7.15 5.15
C GLN A 15 -3.61 7.56 4.43
N SER A 16 -4.64 7.94 5.20
CA SER A 16 -5.91 8.42 4.65
C SER A 16 -5.68 9.68 3.83
N ILE A 17 -6.51 9.90 2.81
CA ILE A 17 -6.51 11.07 1.89
C ILE A 17 -5.21 11.39 1.12
N SER A 18 -4.08 10.79 1.52
CA SER A 18 -2.78 10.87 0.89
C SER A 18 -2.67 9.84 -0.24
N PRO A 19 -2.08 10.17 -1.40
CA PRO A 19 -1.81 9.20 -2.45
C PRO A 19 -0.95 8.03 -1.94
N GLN A 20 -1.49 6.83 -2.04
CA GLN A 20 -0.81 5.56 -1.80
C GLN A 20 -0.53 4.89 -3.14
N ARG A 21 0.49 4.02 -3.19
CA ARG A 21 0.83 3.27 -4.41
C ARG A 21 0.71 1.76 -4.17
N LEU A 22 -0.02 1.11 -5.06
CA LEU A 22 -0.15 -0.35 -5.16
C LEU A 22 0.61 -0.80 -6.40
N CYS A 23 1.44 -1.83 -6.30
CA CYS A 23 2.09 -2.45 -7.47
C CYS A 23 1.79 -3.95 -7.54
N VAL A 24 1.53 -4.42 -8.75
CA VAL A 24 1.26 -5.82 -9.06
C VAL A 24 2.35 -6.30 -10.01
N GLN A 25 2.91 -7.48 -9.72
CA GLN A 25 3.82 -8.18 -10.61
C GLN A 25 3.36 -9.62 -10.82
N LEU A 26 3.32 -10.05 -12.08
CA LEU A 26 3.03 -11.43 -12.48
C LEU A 26 4.18 -11.97 -13.33
N TYR A 27 4.48 -13.26 -13.14
CA TYR A 27 5.50 -13.98 -13.87
C TYR A 27 5.00 -15.36 -14.33
N ASN A 28 5.45 -15.78 -15.51
CA ASN A 28 5.14 -17.08 -16.10
C ASN A 28 3.65 -17.29 -16.40
N LEU A 29 3.00 -16.26 -16.97
CA LEU A 29 1.62 -16.37 -17.44
C LEU A 29 1.53 -17.38 -18.60
N SER A 30 0.75 -18.44 -18.41
CA SER A 30 0.45 -19.43 -19.46
C SER A 30 -0.86 -19.17 -20.18
N GLU A 31 -1.71 -18.31 -19.63
CA GLU A 31 -3.03 -17.96 -20.15
C GLU A 31 -3.40 -16.52 -19.78
N PRO A 32 -4.30 -15.86 -20.53
CA PRO A 32 -4.84 -14.56 -20.15
C PRO A 32 -5.54 -14.60 -18.78
N LEU A 33 -5.32 -13.56 -17.97
CA LEU A 33 -5.94 -13.43 -16.65
C LEU A 33 -6.74 -12.13 -16.53
N SER A 34 -7.91 -12.21 -15.91
CA SER A 34 -8.61 -11.07 -15.32
C SER A 34 -8.10 -10.84 -13.90
N LEU A 35 -7.43 -9.72 -13.69
CA LEU A 35 -6.80 -9.35 -12.42
C LEU A 35 -7.62 -8.27 -11.72
N ASN A 36 -7.88 -8.47 -10.42
CA ASN A 36 -8.64 -7.54 -9.59
C ASN A 36 -7.97 -7.35 -8.23
N VAL A 37 -7.90 -6.10 -7.77
CA VAL A 37 -7.49 -5.74 -6.41
C VAL A 37 -8.49 -4.77 -5.81
N HIS A 38 -9.02 -5.11 -4.63
CA HIS A 38 -9.95 -4.26 -3.88
C HIS A 38 -9.38 -3.91 -2.50
N LEU A 39 -9.71 -2.71 -2.03
CA LEU A 39 -9.64 -2.33 -0.62
C LEU A 39 -11.01 -2.52 0.01
N GLU A 40 -11.12 -3.44 0.95
CA GLU A 40 -12.30 -3.64 1.78
C GLU A 40 -12.13 -2.88 3.11
N TYR A 41 -13.04 -1.95 3.38
CA TYR A 41 -13.05 -1.19 4.63
C TYR A 41 -14.49 -0.95 5.08
N HIS A 42 -14.84 -1.39 6.31
CA HIS A 42 -16.22 -1.40 6.83
C HIS A 42 -17.24 -2.07 5.90
N GLY A 43 -16.85 -3.16 5.24
CA GLY A 43 -17.70 -3.89 4.30
C GLY A 43 -17.90 -3.21 2.94
N ILE A 44 -17.24 -2.07 2.70
CA ILE A 44 -17.25 -1.38 1.39
C ILE A 44 -16.01 -1.78 0.61
N ASN A 45 -16.22 -2.28 -0.61
CA ASN A 45 -15.15 -2.65 -1.53
C ASN A 45 -14.86 -1.51 -2.50
N THR A 46 -13.64 -0.98 -2.46
CA THR A 46 -13.13 0.01 -3.40
C THR A 46 -12.17 -0.68 -4.37
N THR A 47 -12.47 -0.64 -5.67
CA THR A 47 -11.56 -1.20 -6.70
C THR A 47 -10.31 -0.33 -6.82
N LEU A 48 -9.14 -0.94 -6.61
CA LEU A 48 -7.82 -0.31 -6.78
C LEU A 48 -7.17 -0.69 -8.11
N PHE A 49 -7.50 -1.87 -8.63
CA PHE A 49 -6.92 -2.44 -9.83
C PHE A 49 -7.93 -3.37 -10.50
N GLU A 50 -8.14 -3.23 -11.81
CA GLU A 50 -8.98 -4.12 -12.62
C GLU A 50 -8.46 -4.11 -14.05
N GLU A 51 -7.79 -5.20 -14.48
CA GLU A 51 -7.19 -5.28 -15.82
C GLU A 51 -7.22 -6.71 -16.39
N SER A 52 -7.20 -6.79 -17.71
CA SER A 52 -7.01 -8.04 -18.46
C SER A 52 -5.55 -8.15 -18.88
N VAL A 53 -4.83 -9.12 -18.34
CA VAL A 53 -3.39 -9.30 -18.54
C VAL A 53 -3.16 -10.45 -19.51
N THR A 54 -2.34 -10.23 -20.53
CA THR A 54 -1.99 -11.26 -21.54
C THR A 54 -0.48 -11.49 -21.63
N GLU A 55 0.30 -10.55 -21.08
CA GLU A 55 1.75 -10.56 -21.08
C GLU A 55 2.29 -11.63 -20.15
N ASN A 56 3.26 -12.41 -20.63
CA ASN A 56 3.91 -13.45 -19.83
C ASN A 56 4.54 -12.90 -18.53
N ASN A 57 5.04 -11.67 -18.59
CA ASN A 57 5.55 -10.91 -17.44
C ASN A 57 4.86 -9.55 -17.41
N PHE A 58 4.15 -9.28 -16.32
CA PHE A 58 3.37 -8.06 -16.14
C PHE A 58 3.83 -7.33 -14.89
N PHE A 59 4.02 -6.02 -14.99
CA PHE A 59 4.33 -5.16 -13.85
C PHE A 59 3.66 -3.82 -14.01
N GLN A 60 2.85 -3.43 -13.03
CA GLN A 60 2.19 -2.14 -13.06
C GLN A 60 1.89 -1.62 -11.67
N CYS A 61 1.98 -0.30 -11.51
CA CYS A 61 1.58 0.40 -10.30
C CYS A 61 0.37 1.30 -10.56
N ARG A 62 -0.49 1.43 -9.56
CA ARG A 62 -1.62 2.35 -9.54
C ARG A 62 -1.60 3.16 -8.24
N GLU A 63 -1.95 4.43 -8.36
CA GLU A 63 -2.14 5.29 -7.19
C GLU A 63 -3.60 5.24 -6.76
N PHE A 64 -3.81 5.29 -5.45
CA PHE A 64 -5.14 5.30 -4.85
C PHE A 64 -5.13 6.12 -3.56
N LYS A 65 -6.32 6.42 -3.03
CA LYS A 65 -6.46 7.09 -1.72
C LYS A 65 -7.38 6.26 -0.85
N ALA A 66 -6.98 6.04 0.40
CA ALA A 66 -7.85 5.48 1.41
C ALA A 66 -8.78 6.57 1.97
N SER A 67 -9.98 6.17 2.39
CA SER A 67 -10.88 7.04 3.13
C SER A 67 -10.36 7.31 4.54
N LEU A 68 -11.00 8.24 5.26
CA LEU A 68 -10.67 8.53 6.64
C LEU A 68 -10.87 7.29 7.53
N ALA A 69 -9.90 7.03 8.39
CA ALA A 69 -10.02 6.03 9.43
C ALA A 69 -11.11 6.47 10.43
N THR A 70 -11.96 5.53 10.83
CA THR A 70 -12.89 5.69 11.95
C THR A 70 -12.19 5.16 13.21
N SER A 71 -12.94 4.82 14.26
CA SER A 71 -12.38 4.20 15.47
C SER A 71 -11.70 2.86 15.21
N ASP A 72 -12.11 2.14 14.16
CA ASP A 72 -11.49 0.88 13.74
C ASP A 72 -10.65 1.12 12.47
N PRO A 73 -9.31 1.05 12.56
CA PRO A 73 -8.42 1.26 11.43
C PRO A 73 -8.25 0.02 10.56
N LEU A 74 -8.83 -1.13 10.91
CA LEU A 74 -8.61 -2.39 10.19
C LEU A 74 -9.29 -2.37 8.82
N ALA A 75 -8.50 -2.60 7.78
CA ALA A 75 -8.96 -2.80 6.41
C ALA A 75 -8.31 -4.03 5.80
N PHE A 76 -8.76 -4.43 4.61
CA PHE A 76 -8.21 -5.58 3.90
C PHE A 76 -7.93 -5.25 2.44
N ILE A 77 -6.79 -5.71 1.92
CA ILE A 77 -6.60 -5.80 0.47
C ILE A 77 -6.99 -7.21 0.04
N ILE A 78 -7.80 -7.27 -1.01
CA ILE A 78 -8.28 -8.51 -1.62
C ILE A 78 -7.72 -8.55 -3.03
N PHE A 79 -6.86 -9.54 -3.28
CA PHE A 79 -6.29 -9.83 -4.59
C PHE A 79 -7.03 -11.01 -5.22
N SER A 80 -7.30 -10.94 -6.52
CA SER A 80 -7.71 -12.09 -7.30
C SER A 80 -7.20 -12.07 -8.73
N ALA A 81 -6.89 -13.24 -9.27
CA ALA A 81 -6.54 -13.44 -10.67
C ALA A 81 -7.28 -14.67 -11.20
N LYS A 82 -8.03 -14.50 -12.29
CA LYS A 82 -8.89 -15.53 -12.86
C LYS A 82 -8.58 -15.72 -14.34
N GLY A 83 -8.25 -16.94 -14.72
CA GLY A 83 -8.11 -17.39 -16.10
C GLY A 83 -8.99 -18.62 -16.36
N HIS A 84 -8.64 -19.39 -17.39
CA HIS A 84 -9.34 -20.62 -17.72
C HIS A 84 -9.00 -21.76 -16.75
N THR A 85 -7.74 -21.83 -16.31
CA THR A 85 -7.23 -22.85 -15.39
C THR A 85 -6.73 -22.26 -14.08
N VAL A 86 -6.40 -20.97 -14.06
CA VAL A 86 -5.89 -20.24 -12.90
C VAL A 86 -7.04 -19.59 -12.12
N HIS A 87 -7.09 -19.88 -10.82
CA HIS A 87 -7.98 -19.20 -9.87
C HIS A 87 -7.23 -18.87 -8.59
N LEU A 88 -6.73 -17.65 -8.48
CA LEU A 88 -6.05 -17.14 -7.29
C LEU A 88 -6.94 -16.16 -6.55
N SER A 89 -6.94 -16.26 -5.21
CA SER A 89 -7.53 -15.25 -4.34
C SER A 89 -6.76 -15.19 -3.03
N GLU A 90 -6.38 -13.98 -2.63
CA GLU A 90 -5.80 -13.73 -1.31
C GLU A 90 -6.45 -12.51 -0.66
N ARG A 91 -6.57 -12.56 0.67
CA ARG A 91 -7.09 -11.49 1.51
C ARG A 91 -6.14 -11.26 2.67
N ARG A 92 -5.80 -10.02 2.96
CA ARG A 92 -4.80 -9.66 3.99
C ARG A 92 -5.13 -8.30 4.60
N SER A 93 -4.83 -8.18 5.89
CA SER A 93 -5.08 -6.96 6.66
C SER A 93 -4.06 -5.86 6.38
N VAL A 94 -4.54 -4.63 6.36
CA VAL A 94 -3.76 -3.38 6.42
C VAL A 94 -4.43 -2.46 7.45
N ALA A 95 -3.71 -1.46 7.94
CA ALA A 95 -4.28 -0.43 8.80
C ALA A 95 -4.46 0.88 8.01
N ILE A 96 -5.53 1.63 8.28
CA ILE A 96 -5.70 3.00 7.78
C ILE A 96 -5.39 3.95 8.93
N GLN A 97 -4.49 4.90 8.70
CA GLN A 97 -4.13 5.93 9.65
C GLN A 97 -4.54 7.30 9.11
N ASN A 98 -5.20 8.11 9.94
CA ASN A 98 -5.48 9.48 9.54
C ASN A 98 -4.20 10.31 9.46
N VAL A 99 -4.05 11.08 8.38
CA VAL A 99 -2.97 12.07 8.31
C VAL A 99 -3.30 13.16 9.32
N ASP A 100 -2.51 13.28 10.37
CA ASP A 100 -2.58 14.42 11.28
C ASP A 100 -2.20 15.67 10.48
N SER A 101 -3.09 16.66 10.47
CA SER A 101 -2.77 17.95 9.87
C SER A 101 -1.65 18.58 10.69
N VAL A 102 -0.43 18.62 10.14
CA VAL A 102 0.58 19.55 10.64
C VAL A 102 0.11 20.94 10.25
N VAL A 103 -0.67 21.58 11.12
CA VAL A 103 -1.06 22.97 10.98
C VAL A 103 0.20 23.81 11.25
N PHE A 104 0.92 24.14 10.19
CA PHE A 104 1.97 25.17 10.28
C PHE A 104 1.30 26.52 10.48
N ILE A 105 1.17 26.95 11.74
CA ILE A 105 0.88 28.35 12.06
C ILE A 105 2.19 29.11 11.88
N GLN A 106 2.41 29.68 10.70
CA GLN A 106 3.45 30.68 10.53
C GLN A 106 3.02 31.94 11.31
N THR A 107 3.52 32.08 12.53
CA THR A 107 3.42 33.34 13.27
C THR A 107 4.46 34.32 12.73
N ASP A 108 4.02 35.57 12.53
CA ASP A 108 4.75 36.70 11.96
C ASP A 108 5.95 37.21 12.79
N LYS A 109 6.17 36.69 14.02
CA LYS A 109 7.18 37.23 14.94
C LYS A 109 8.31 36.26 15.28
N PRO A 110 9.58 36.72 15.29
CA PRO A 110 10.72 35.84 15.11
C PRO A 110 11.54 35.53 16.39
N ILE A 111 11.17 36.01 17.60
CA ILE A 111 12.09 35.99 18.75
C ILE A 111 11.42 35.59 20.08
N TYR A 112 11.85 34.45 20.62
CA TYR A 112 11.83 34.13 22.06
C TYR A 112 13.21 34.47 22.69
N LYS A 113 13.25 34.71 24.01
CA LYS A 113 14.32 35.37 24.78
C LYS A 113 15.68 34.62 24.80
N PRO A 114 16.80 35.30 25.09
CA PRO A 114 18.16 34.72 25.03
C PRO A 114 18.38 33.70 26.17
N GLY A 115 18.83 32.49 25.85
CA GLY A 115 19.40 31.55 26.83
C GLY A 115 18.90 30.09 26.85
N GLN A 116 18.03 29.65 25.94
CA GLN A 116 17.69 28.22 25.82
C GLN A 116 18.28 27.61 24.55
N THR A 117 19.24 26.72 24.72
CA THR A 117 19.72 25.80 23.69
C THR A 117 18.79 24.59 23.68
N GLY A 118 18.08 24.38 22.57
CA GLY A 118 17.43 23.11 22.27
C GLY A 118 18.01 22.59 20.97
N GLU A 119 18.67 21.44 21.03
CA GLU A 119 19.20 20.74 19.87
C GLU A 119 18.07 20.42 18.88
N TRP A 120 18.17 20.84 17.62
CA TRP A 120 17.41 20.19 16.55
C TRP A 120 18.13 18.92 16.15
N GLY A 121 18.10 17.95 17.06
CA GLY A 121 18.49 16.58 16.79
C GLY A 121 17.33 15.82 16.15
N GLN A 122 17.69 15.06 15.12
CA GLN A 122 16.94 13.96 14.50
C GLN A 122 16.02 14.35 13.34
N GLY A 123 16.56 14.15 12.13
CA GLY A 123 15.77 13.95 10.93
C GLY A 123 14.76 12.83 11.16
N TYR A 124 13.53 13.06 10.71
CA TYR A 124 12.46 12.09 10.77
C TYR A 124 12.75 10.95 9.79
N GLU A 125 12.83 9.73 10.31
CA GLU A 125 12.82 8.51 9.52
C GLU A 125 11.36 8.14 9.26
N LEU A 126 10.87 8.36 8.04
CA LEU A 126 9.56 7.86 7.64
C LEU A 126 9.71 6.35 7.35
N ILE A 127 9.56 5.51 8.36
CA ILE A 127 9.55 4.06 8.17
C ILE A 127 8.24 3.69 7.47
N ILE A 128 8.24 3.71 6.13
CA ILE A 128 7.16 3.12 5.35
C ILE A 128 7.36 1.60 5.39
N GLU A 129 6.65 0.92 6.28
CA GLU A 129 6.56 -0.55 6.26
C GLU A 129 5.78 -0.97 5.00
N LEU A 130 6.47 -1.16 3.88
CA LEU A 130 5.90 -1.80 2.70
C LEU A 130 5.59 -3.26 3.02
N GLY A 131 4.34 -3.65 2.85
CA GLY A 131 3.94 -5.04 2.82
C GLY A 131 4.22 -5.62 1.44
N VAL A 132 5.15 -6.57 1.35
CA VAL A 132 5.40 -7.35 0.12
C VAL A 132 4.78 -8.73 0.27
N TRP A 133 3.83 -9.05 -0.61
CA TRP A 133 3.06 -10.29 -0.55
C TRP A 133 3.41 -11.13 -1.77
N MET A 134 3.82 -12.38 -1.53
CA MET A 134 4.25 -13.29 -2.59
C MET A 134 3.35 -14.53 -2.65
N SER A 135 3.22 -15.10 -3.85
CA SER A 135 2.57 -16.40 -4.05
C SER A 135 3.04 -17.46 -3.04
N GLY A 136 2.07 -18.20 -2.47
CA GLY A 136 2.32 -19.25 -1.48
C GLY A 136 2.46 -18.75 -0.04
N GLY A 137 1.94 -17.56 0.29
CA GLY A 137 1.84 -17.05 1.66
C GLY A 137 3.15 -16.59 2.31
N ARG A 138 4.23 -16.47 1.52
CA ARG A 138 5.52 -15.96 2.01
C ARG A 138 5.47 -14.44 2.11
N ARG A 139 5.90 -13.91 3.26
CA ARG A 139 6.04 -12.47 3.53
C ARG A 139 7.51 -12.09 3.46
N ALA A 140 7.83 -11.02 2.74
CA ALA A 140 9.12 -10.35 2.86
C ALA A 140 8.88 -8.97 3.51
N ARG A 141 9.72 -8.62 4.50
CA ARG A 141 9.84 -7.25 4.97
C ARG A 141 10.91 -6.59 4.11
N MET A 142 10.58 -5.44 3.54
CA MET A 142 11.53 -4.64 2.78
C MET A 142 11.82 -3.39 3.59
N GLU A 143 12.98 -3.35 4.24
CA GLU A 143 13.46 -2.20 5.00
C GLU A 143 14.15 -1.24 4.03
N TYR A 144 13.69 0.00 3.96
CA TYR A 144 14.39 1.07 3.25
C TYR A 144 15.20 1.84 4.29
N HIS A 145 16.52 1.84 4.16
CA HIS A 145 17.36 2.84 4.83
C HIS A 145 17.45 4.05 3.91
N CYS A 146 16.96 5.19 4.36
CA CYS A 146 17.20 6.49 3.72
C CYS A 146 18.48 7.12 4.25
#